data_AF-A0A5S4H2Y2-F1
#
_entry.id   AF-A0A5S4H2Y2-F1
#
_cell.length_a   1.000
_cell.length_b   1.000
_cell.length_c   1.000
_cell.angle_alpha   90.00
_cell.angle_beta   90.00
_cell.angle_gamma   90.00
#
_symmetry.space_group_name_H-M   'P 1'
#
loop_
_entity.id
_entity.type
_entity.pdbx_description
1 polymer ?
#
loop_
_entity_poly.entity_id
_entity_poly.type
_entity_poly.pdbx_seq_one_letter_code
_entity_poly.pdbx_strand_id
1 'polypeptide(L)'
;MAHLVALLMVAGLLQVPIAVVALESAGHADEPKVTAAQGAETEQEAVAAAERTGEPVEVTSRRGERRTVRALPNGRIEVEQHLQPIRARQGGEWVGIDATLRRSGDAIVPAATTVGLRFSAGGNGPMVEMTRAGRKLALTWPQPLPEPALDGDTAVYVGVAGPDVDLRLQALPDGFATCW
;
A
#
# COMPACT_ATOMS: atom_id res chain seq x y z
N MET A 1 -59.89 -68.32 -55.43
CA MET A 1 -61.02 -67.50 -55.93
C MET A 1 -60.88 -66.10 -55.33
N ALA A 2 -61.05 -65.06 -56.15
CA ALA A 2 -61.34 -63.65 -55.81
C ALA A 2 -60.69 -62.92 -54.60
N HIS A 3 -60.15 -61.71 -54.88
CA HIS A 3 -60.38 -60.38 -54.26
C HIS A 3 -61.13 -60.30 -52.90
N LEU A 4 -60.95 -59.32 -51.99
CA LEU A 4 -60.30 -57.98 -51.95
C LEU A 4 -60.00 -57.71 -50.43
N VAL A 5 -59.48 -56.61 -49.84
CA VAL A 5 -59.22 -55.18 -50.15
C VAL A 5 -57.94 -54.74 -49.37
N ALA A 6 -57.43 -53.51 -49.61
CA ALA A 6 -56.32 -52.90 -48.85
C ALA A 6 -56.80 -51.85 -47.83
N LEU A 7 -55.94 -51.53 -46.84
CA LEU A 7 -55.94 -50.20 -46.19
C LEU A 7 -54.54 -49.87 -45.64
N LEU A 8 -53.97 -48.73 -46.06
CA LEU A 8 -52.76 -48.17 -45.44
C LEU A 8 -53.14 -47.26 -44.27
N MET A 9 -52.34 -47.29 -43.21
CA MET A 9 -52.31 -46.29 -42.13
C MET A 9 -50.85 -45.93 -41.87
N VAL A 10 -50.48 -44.66 -42.13
CA VAL A 10 -49.13 -44.14 -41.88
C VAL A 10 -49.23 -42.76 -41.22
N ALA A 11 -48.93 -42.74 -39.93
CA ALA A 11 -48.56 -41.56 -39.14
C ALA A 11 -47.85 -42.08 -37.87
N GLY A 12 -46.83 -41.43 -37.32
CA GLY A 12 -46.21 -40.18 -37.73
C GLY A 12 -45.35 -39.64 -36.58
N LEU A 13 -44.25 -40.34 -36.26
CA LEU A 13 -43.50 -40.12 -35.02
C LEU A 13 -42.63 -38.86 -35.13
N LEU A 14 -42.96 -37.80 -34.37
CA LEU A 14 -42.12 -36.61 -34.31
C LEU A 14 -40.79 -36.92 -33.61
N GLN A 15 -39.68 -36.61 -34.27
CA GLN A 15 -38.38 -36.48 -33.61
C GLN A 15 -38.15 -35.00 -33.25
N VAL A 16 -37.88 -34.74 -31.97
CA VAL A 16 -37.41 -33.43 -31.50
C VAL A 16 -35.88 -33.43 -31.55
N PRO A 17 -35.22 -32.50 -32.27
CA PRO A 17 -33.77 -32.43 -32.29
C PRO A 17 -33.24 -31.92 -30.94
N ILE A 18 -32.31 -32.66 -30.35
CA ILE A 18 -31.56 -32.17 -29.18
C ILE A 18 -30.55 -31.14 -29.66
N ALA A 19 -30.77 -29.88 -29.33
CA ALA A 19 -29.81 -28.81 -29.58
C ALA A 19 -28.59 -29.00 -28.66
N VAL A 20 -27.48 -29.46 -29.21
CA VAL A 20 -26.19 -29.47 -28.51
C VAL A 20 -25.71 -28.02 -28.41
N VAL A 21 -25.94 -27.39 -27.26
CA VAL A 21 -25.33 -26.11 -26.94
C VAL A 21 -23.83 -26.35 -26.76
N ALA A 22 -23.05 -26.00 -27.78
CA ALA A 22 -21.62 -25.85 -27.60
C ALA A 22 -21.38 -24.73 -26.60
N LEU A 23 -20.85 -25.05 -25.43
CA LEU A 23 -20.11 -24.06 -24.65
C LEU A 23 -18.86 -23.74 -25.46
N GLU A 24 -18.92 -22.66 -26.23
CA GLU A 24 -17.73 -21.98 -26.70
C GLU A 24 -16.85 -21.75 -25.46
N SER A 25 -15.62 -22.25 -25.50
CA SER A 25 -14.69 -22.07 -24.39
C SER A 25 -14.44 -20.58 -24.27
N ALA A 26 -15.07 -19.96 -23.27
CA ALA A 26 -14.85 -18.55 -22.93
C ALA A 26 -13.33 -18.37 -22.84
N GLY A 27 -12.80 -17.53 -23.73
CA GLY A 27 -11.37 -17.45 -23.93
C GLY A 27 -10.68 -17.20 -22.60
N HIS A 28 -9.54 -17.87 -22.38
CA HIS A 28 -8.65 -17.52 -21.28
C HIS A 28 -8.41 -16.01 -21.37
N ALA A 29 -8.98 -15.26 -20.42
CA ALA A 29 -8.59 -13.87 -20.26
C ALA A 29 -7.09 -13.90 -19.98
N ASP A 30 -6.34 -13.03 -20.64
CA ASP A 30 -4.90 -12.91 -20.40
C ASP A 30 -4.71 -12.26 -19.02
N GLU A 31 -4.88 -13.07 -17.97
CA GLU A 31 -4.70 -12.64 -16.59
C GLU A 31 -3.31 -12.03 -16.47
N PRO A 32 -3.19 -10.77 -15.99
CA PRO A 32 -1.93 -10.03 -16.04
C PRO A 32 -0.86 -10.81 -15.30
N LYS A 33 0.04 -11.43 -16.07
CA LYS A 33 0.93 -12.49 -15.61
C LYS A 33 1.89 -11.98 -14.53
N VAL A 34 1.49 -12.17 -13.27
CA VAL A 34 2.22 -11.70 -12.08
C VAL A 34 3.71 -12.04 -12.20
N THR A 35 4.53 -10.99 -12.24
CA THR A 35 5.99 -11.10 -12.20
C THR A 35 6.47 -10.95 -10.76
N ALA A 36 7.59 -11.61 -10.41
CA ALA A 36 8.17 -11.48 -9.07
C ALA A 36 8.52 -10.02 -8.71
N ALA A 37 8.89 -9.23 -9.73
CA ALA A 37 9.19 -7.80 -9.59
C ALA A 37 7.98 -6.92 -9.23
N GLN A 38 6.75 -7.32 -9.58
CA GLN A 38 5.53 -6.59 -9.24
C GLN A 38 4.92 -7.06 -7.91
N GLY A 39 5.10 -8.34 -7.57
CA GLY A 39 4.32 -9.00 -6.51
C GLY A 39 2.90 -9.34 -6.96
N ALA A 40 2.22 -10.15 -6.14
CA ALA A 40 0.82 -10.54 -6.30
C ALA A 40 -0.08 -9.75 -5.35
N GLU A 41 -1.39 -9.71 -5.58
CA GLU A 41 -2.31 -9.20 -4.55
C GLU A 41 -2.55 -10.26 -3.49
N THR A 42 -2.94 -11.48 -3.87
CA THR A 42 -3.23 -12.57 -2.91
C THR A 42 -2.05 -13.51 -2.66
N GLU A 43 -2.14 -14.26 -1.56
CA GLU A 43 -1.17 -15.30 -1.19
C GLU A 43 -1.18 -16.48 -2.18
N GLN A 44 -2.34 -16.80 -2.77
CA GLN A 44 -2.49 -17.87 -3.75
C GLN A 44 -1.81 -17.53 -5.09
N GLU A 45 -2.02 -16.31 -5.60
CA GLU A 45 -1.29 -15.79 -6.76
C GLU A 45 0.22 -15.78 -6.50
N ALA A 46 0.66 -15.35 -5.31
CA ALA A 46 2.08 -15.27 -4.97
C ALA A 46 2.75 -16.66 -4.98
N VAL A 47 2.10 -17.68 -4.41
CA VAL A 47 2.60 -19.06 -4.43
C VAL A 47 2.66 -19.59 -5.86
N ALA A 48 1.57 -19.48 -6.63
CA ALA A 48 1.54 -19.95 -8.03
C ALA A 48 2.54 -19.19 -8.93
N ALA A 49 2.81 -17.92 -8.64
CA ALA A 49 3.84 -17.15 -9.32
C ALA A 49 5.25 -17.60 -8.91
N ALA A 50 5.52 -17.82 -7.61
CA ALA A 50 6.83 -18.24 -7.10
C ALA A 50 7.23 -19.65 -7.56
N GLU A 51 6.30 -20.60 -7.56
CA GLU A 51 6.49 -21.95 -8.12
C GLU A 51 6.81 -21.89 -9.62
N ARG A 52 6.17 -20.97 -10.36
CA ARG A 52 6.35 -20.79 -11.80
C ARG A 52 7.61 -20.02 -12.19
N THR A 53 8.11 -19.10 -11.36
CA THR A 53 9.33 -18.31 -11.64
C THR A 53 10.60 -18.93 -11.07
N GLY A 54 10.50 -19.66 -9.95
CA GLY A 54 11.68 -20.02 -9.14
C GLY A 54 12.21 -18.87 -8.29
N GLU A 55 11.45 -17.77 -8.15
CA GLU A 55 11.82 -16.57 -7.39
C GLU A 55 10.81 -16.26 -6.27
N PRO A 56 11.22 -15.66 -5.13
CA PRO A 56 10.28 -15.17 -4.12
C PRO A 56 9.35 -14.07 -4.65
N VAL A 57 8.05 -14.16 -4.36
CA VAL A 57 7.02 -13.19 -4.82
C VAL A 57 6.33 -12.55 -3.62
N GLU A 58 6.26 -11.22 -3.56
CA GLU A 58 5.61 -10.52 -2.44
C GLU A 58 4.08 -10.62 -2.50
N VAL A 59 3.45 -10.87 -1.35
CA VAL A 59 2.00 -10.80 -1.12
C VAL A 59 1.64 -9.35 -0.77
N THR A 60 1.30 -8.53 -1.76
CA THR A 60 1.18 -7.08 -1.59
C THR A 60 -0.01 -6.66 -0.73
N SER A 61 -1.11 -7.42 -0.68
CA SER A 61 -2.19 -7.23 0.31
C SER A 61 -1.71 -7.38 1.76
N ARG A 62 -0.61 -8.13 1.98
CA ARG A 62 0.07 -8.27 3.27
C ARG A 62 1.31 -7.37 3.42
N ARG A 63 1.58 -6.46 2.49
CA ARG A 63 2.55 -5.37 2.70
C ARG A 63 2.14 -4.51 3.91
N GLY A 64 3.10 -3.79 4.50
CA GLY A 64 2.84 -2.81 5.54
C GLY A 64 4.08 -1.98 5.90
N GLU A 65 3.91 -0.97 6.75
CA GLU A 65 4.96 -0.01 7.18
C GLU A 65 6.27 -0.70 7.63
N ARG A 66 6.13 -1.80 8.38
CA ARG A 66 7.22 -2.55 9.02
C ARG A 66 7.34 -4.02 8.59
N ARG A 67 6.55 -4.48 7.61
CA ARG A 67 6.47 -5.93 7.25
C ARG A 67 6.54 -6.16 5.75
N THR A 68 7.28 -7.18 5.33
CA THR A 68 7.23 -7.76 3.97
C THR A 68 6.80 -9.22 4.10
N VAL A 69 5.94 -9.71 3.21
CA VAL A 69 5.50 -11.12 3.20
C VAL A 69 5.72 -11.68 1.81
N ARG A 70 6.47 -12.79 1.69
CA ARG A 70 6.82 -13.39 0.41
C ARG A 70 6.40 -14.85 0.36
N ALA A 71 5.82 -15.29 -0.75
CA ALA A 71 5.75 -16.70 -1.10
C ALA A 71 7.10 -17.14 -1.67
N LEU A 72 7.59 -18.31 -1.26
CA LEU A 72 8.82 -18.92 -1.73
C LEU A 72 8.52 -20.07 -2.71
N PRO A 73 9.39 -20.36 -3.69
CA PRO A 73 9.20 -21.43 -4.68
C PRO A 73 9.10 -22.86 -4.12
N ASN A 74 9.29 -23.04 -2.80
CA ASN A 74 9.14 -24.30 -2.09
C ASN A 74 7.81 -24.41 -1.32
N GLY A 75 6.82 -23.58 -1.67
CA GLY A 75 5.49 -23.56 -1.04
C GLY A 75 5.45 -22.95 0.37
N ARG A 76 6.56 -22.41 0.88
CA ARG A 76 6.61 -21.75 2.19
C ARG A 76 6.36 -20.25 2.09
N ILE A 77 5.88 -19.67 3.18
CA ILE A 77 5.79 -18.21 3.34
C ILE A 77 6.95 -17.71 4.20
N GLU A 78 7.57 -16.62 3.77
CA GLU A 78 8.51 -15.80 4.53
C GLU A 78 7.80 -14.54 5.06
N VAL A 79 8.12 -14.14 6.28
CA VAL A 79 7.69 -12.86 6.87
C VAL A 79 8.92 -12.13 7.40
N GLU A 80 9.23 -11.01 6.77
CA GLU A 80 10.29 -10.08 7.18
C GLU A 80 9.64 -8.97 8.03
N GLN A 81 10.16 -8.74 9.23
CA GLN A 81 9.59 -7.82 10.22
C GLN A 81 10.66 -6.88 10.77
N HIS A 82 10.47 -5.58 10.57
CA HIS A 82 11.40 -4.53 11.00
C HIS A 82 10.92 -3.90 12.32
N LEU A 83 11.87 -3.36 13.10
CA LEU A 83 11.56 -2.67 14.37
C LEU A 83 10.94 -1.29 14.12
N GLN A 84 11.53 -0.51 13.21
CA GLN A 84 11.02 0.76 12.71
C GLN A 84 10.33 0.58 11.34
N PRO A 85 9.50 1.54 10.90
CA PRO A 85 9.03 1.63 9.52
C PRO A 85 10.18 1.68 8.52
N ILE A 86 10.01 0.95 7.40
CA ILE A 86 10.88 1.04 6.21
C ILE A 86 10.16 1.71 5.03
N ARG A 87 8.82 1.84 5.10
CA ARG A 87 7.98 2.50 4.09
C ARG A 87 6.80 3.24 4.70
N ALA A 88 6.41 4.34 4.08
CA ALA A 88 5.21 5.12 4.37
C ALA A 88 4.21 5.01 3.21
N ARG A 89 2.95 5.41 3.46
CA ARG A 89 1.92 5.49 2.42
C ARG A 89 1.63 6.94 2.07
N GLN A 90 2.12 7.41 0.93
CA GLN A 90 1.95 8.78 0.41
C GLN A 90 1.10 8.75 -0.87
N GLY A 91 0.09 9.62 -1.00
CA GLY A 91 -0.77 9.68 -2.19
C GLY A 91 -1.62 8.42 -2.49
N GLY A 92 -1.53 7.38 -1.66
CA GLY A 92 -2.10 6.04 -1.90
C GLY A 92 -1.04 4.98 -2.24
N GLU A 93 0.17 5.39 -2.61
CA GLU A 93 1.31 4.55 -2.98
C GLU A 93 2.23 4.25 -1.77
N TRP A 94 3.07 3.23 -1.90
CA TRP A 94 4.10 2.90 -0.91
C TRP A 94 5.45 3.49 -1.32
N VAL A 95 5.98 4.41 -0.51
CA VAL A 95 7.30 5.03 -0.69
C VAL A 95 8.24 4.61 0.44
N GLY A 96 9.55 4.65 0.21
CA GLY A 96 10.54 4.49 1.28
C GLY A 96 10.39 5.58 2.34
N ILE A 97 10.86 5.32 3.56
CA ILE A 97 10.94 6.37 4.59
C ILE A 97 12.05 7.36 4.22
N ASP A 98 11.73 8.65 4.31
CA ASP A 98 12.66 9.76 4.17
C ASP A 98 12.26 10.86 5.16
N ALA A 99 13.03 11.00 6.24
CA ALA A 99 12.77 11.98 7.29
C ALA A 99 13.26 13.40 6.92
N THR A 100 13.94 13.57 5.77
CA THR A 100 14.56 14.84 5.37
C THR A 100 13.54 15.97 5.33
N LEU A 101 13.81 17.03 6.08
CA LEU A 101 12.92 18.17 6.24
C LEU A 101 13.01 19.15 5.08
N ARG A 102 11.86 19.71 4.72
CA ARG A 102 11.73 20.78 3.74
C ARG A 102 10.62 21.75 4.13
N ARG A 103 10.74 23.02 3.72
CA ARG A 103 9.65 24.00 3.86
C ARG A 103 8.49 23.63 2.93
N SER A 104 7.27 23.85 3.40
CA SER A 104 6.03 23.53 2.69
C SER A 104 4.97 24.58 3.03
N GLY A 105 5.23 25.82 2.63
CA GLY A 105 4.43 26.99 3.01
C GLY A 105 4.73 27.44 4.44
N ASP A 106 3.73 27.37 5.30
CA ASP A 106 3.74 27.80 6.71
C ASP A 106 4.39 26.81 7.69
N ALA A 107 4.77 25.62 7.20
CA ALA A 107 5.35 24.56 8.01
C ALA A 107 6.61 23.96 7.37
N ILE A 108 7.38 23.29 8.22
CA ILE A 108 8.45 22.37 7.85
C ILE A 108 7.89 20.95 7.92
N VAL A 109 8.16 20.12 6.91
CA VAL A 109 7.64 18.74 6.83
C VAL A 109 8.73 17.76 6.35
N PRO A 110 8.74 16.50 6.81
CA PRO A 110 9.56 15.45 6.21
C PRO A 110 9.04 15.07 4.81
N ALA A 111 9.87 14.40 4.01
CA ALA A 111 9.48 13.90 2.70
C ALA A 111 8.51 12.70 2.77
N ALA A 112 8.80 11.70 3.62
CA ALA A 112 8.00 10.48 3.77
C ALA A 112 8.14 9.84 5.18
N THR A 113 7.08 9.99 5.98
CA THR A 113 6.93 9.37 7.31
C THR A 113 5.56 8.68 7.43
N THR A 114 5.42 7.69 8.33
CA THR A 114 4.13 7.00 8.57
C THR A 114 3.12 7.86 9.36
N VAL A 115 3.56 9.03 9.81
CA VAL A 115 2.74 10.08 10.42
C VAL A 115 2.77 11.33 9.55
N GLY A 116 1.63 12.04 9.48
CA GLY A 116 1.58 13.38 8.89
C GLY A 116 2.15 14.39 9.88
N LEU A 117 3.43 14.71 9.76
CA LEU A 117 4.18 15.58 10.66
C LEU A 117 4.36 16.98 10.07
N ARG A 118 4.16 18.02 10.90
CA ARG A 118 4.45 19.42 10.60
C ARG A 118 5.17 20.02 11.80
N PHE A 119 6.33 20.62 11.57
CA PHE A 119 6.97 21.53 12.54
C PHE A 119 6.70 22.98 12.13
N SER A 120 6.73 23.90 13.09
CA SER A 120 6.53 25.33 12.86
C SER A 120 7.56 25.92 11.88
N ALA A 121 7.16 26.77 10.94
CA ALA A 121 8.10 27.64 10.23
C ALA A 121 8.37 28.98 10.97
N GLY A 122 7.94 29.09 12.24
CA GLY A 122 8.07 30.27 13.09
C GLY A 122 6.73 30.91 13.48
N GLY A 123 6.78 31.93 14.34
CA GLY A 123 5.62 32.69 14.82
C GLY A 123 4.84 32.00 15.94
N ASN A 124 3.54 32.32 16.03
CA ASN A 124 2.66 31.95 17.15
C ASN A 124 1.89 30.64 16.94
N GLY A 125 2.23 29.86 15.92
CA GLY A 125 1.55 28.58 15.62
C GLY A 125 1.98 27.44 16.55
N PRO A 126 1.37 26.24 16.41
CA PRO A 126 1.88 25.03 17.03
C PRO A 126 3.37 24.81 16.68
N MET A 127 4.14 24.39 17.67
CA MET A 127 5.53 23.94 17.52
C MET A 127 5.59 22.65 16.69
N VAL A 128 4.68 21.71 16.98
CA VAL A 128 4.49 20.45 16.27
C VAL A 128 3.01 20.18 16.07
N GLU A 129 2.61 19.80 14.85
CA GLU A 129 1.38 19.05 14.60
C GLU A 129 1.75 17.63 14.12
N MET A 130 1.06 16.61 14.62
CA MET A 130 1.24 15.22 14.18
C MET A 130 -0.11 14.54 13.99
N THR A 131 -0.33 13.94 12.81
CA THR A 131 -1.54 13.18 12.48
C THR A 131 -1.22 11.71 12.26
N ARG A 132 -1.92 10.79 12.95
CA ARG A 132 -1.82 9.32 12.71
C ARG A 132 -3.17 8.64 12.82
N ALA A 133 -3.56 7.92 11.75
CA ALA A 133 -4.85 7.23 11.64
C ALA A 133 -6.05 8.12 12.04
N GLY A 134 -6.17 9.28 11.38
CA GLY A 134 -7.23 10.28 11.60
C GLY A 134 -7.13 11.10 12.89
N ARG A 135 -6.38 10.63 13.91
CA ARG A 135 -6.17 11.34 15.18
C ARG A 135 -5.06 12.39 15.03
N LYS A 136 -5.24 13.54 15.68
CA LYS A 136 -4.28 14.66 15.69
C LYS A 136 -3.72 14.90 17.09
N LEU A 137 -2.44 15.26 17.14
CA LEU A 137 -1.75 15.88 18.27
C LEU A 137 -1.25 17.25 17.82
N ALA A 138 -1.32 18.25 18.68
CA ALA A 138 -0.65 19.53 18.51
C ALA A 138 0.05 19.90 19.82
N LEU A 139 1.29 20.38 19.73
CA LEU A 139 2.09 20.91 20.83
C LEU A 139 2.46 22.36 20.53
N THR A 140 2.42 23.22 21.53
CA THR A 140 2.77 24.65 21.43
C THR A 140 4.05 24.96 22.19
N TRP A 141 4.76 26.02 21.79
CA TRP A 141 5.82 26.62 22.59
C TRP A 141 5.24 27.80 23.40
N PRO A 142 5.74 28.14 24.60
CA PRO A 142 5.18 29.23 25.41
C PRO A 142 5.40 30.64 24.83
N GLN A 143 6.28 30.79 23.83
CA GLN A 143 6.68 32.05 23.21
C GLN A 143 6.68 31.89 21.66
N PRO A 144 6.67 33.00 20.89
CA PRO A 144 6.76 32.92 19.43
C PRO A 144 8.07 32.24 19.01
N LEU A 145 8.01 31.30 18.08
CA LEU A 145 9.20 30.62 17.57
C LEU A 145 9.89 31.47 16.48
N PRO A 146 11.24 31.45 16.38
CA PRO A 146 11.95 31.95 15.20
C PRO A 146 11.70 31.04 14.00
N GLU A 147 12.11 31.48 12.81
CA GLU A 147 12.22 30.58 11.66
C GLU A 147 13.38 29.59 11.90
N PRO A 148 13.17 28.26 11.76
CA PRO A 148 14.21 27.29 12.04
C PRO A 148 15.23 27.15 10.90
N ALA A 149 16.49 26.91 11.25
CA ALA A 149 17.45 26.31 10.34
C ALA A 149 17.14 24.81 10.16
N LEU A 150 17.38 24.26 8.96
CA LEU A 150 17.17 22.84 8.67
C LEU A 150 18.50 22.13 8.49
N ASP A 151 18.66 20.99 9.16
CA ASP A 151 19.83 20.12 9.11
C ASP A 151 19.34 18.67 8.95
N GLY A 152 19.30 18.17 7.71
CA GLY A 152 18.80 16.83 7.38
C GLY A 152 17.34 16.60 7.82
N ASP A 153 17.15 15.77 8.84
CA ASP A 153 15.87 15.42 9.45
C ASP A 153 15.46 16.35 10.62
N THR A 154 16.29 17.35 10.95
CA THR A 154 16.20 18.13 12.17
C THR A 154 15.97 19.63 11.89
N ALA A 155 15.01 20.22 12.61
CA ALA A 155 14.74 21.66 12.62
C ALA A 155 15.29 22.29 13.90
N VAL A 156 16.11 23.34 13.75
CA VAL A 156 16.82 24.03 14.84
C VAL A 156 16.28 25.45 15.01
N TYR A 157 15.63 25.70 16.15
CA TYR A 157 15.10 27.01 16.53
C TYR A 157 16.06 27.65 17.54
N VAL A 158 16.75 28.71 17.12
CA VAL A 158 17.87 29.28 17.89
C VAL A 158 17.39 30.09 19.11
N GLY A 159 18.00 29.85 20.28
CA GLY A 159 17.85 30.69 21.47
C GLY A 159 16.44 30.77 22.10
N VAL A 160 15.57 29.78 21.89
CA VAL A 160 14.14 29.86 22.28
C VAL A 160 13.84 29.61 23.76
N ALA A 161 14.83 29.14 24.52
CA ALA A 161 14.72 28.93 25.97
C ALA A 161 15.68 29.82 26.79
N GLY A 162 16.41 30.72 26.13
CA GLY A 162 17.42 31.61 26.71
C GLY A 162 18.55 31.89 25.71
N PRO A 163 19.48 32.82 26.04
CA PRO A 163 20.72 32.92 25.29
C PRO A 163 21.41 31.55 25.25
N ASP A 164 21.92 31.17 24.08
CA ASP A 164 22.64 29.92 23.82
C ASP A 164 21.86 28.61 24.07
N VAL A 165 20.52 28.66 24.20
CA VAL A 165 19.67 27.44 24.32
C VAL A 165 18.71 27.30 23.14
N ASP A 166 19.12 26.46 22.18
CA ASP A 166 18.32 26.04 21.02
C ASP A 166 17.23 25.02 21.40
N LEU A 167 16.16 24.98 20.61
CA LEU A 167 15.25 23.82 20.52
C LEU A 167 15.56 23.06 19.22
N ARG A 168 15.80 21.76 19.32
CA ARG A 168 16.00 20.88 18.16
C ARG A 168 14.86 19.87 18.05
N LEU A 169 14.20 19.84 16.90
CA LEU A 169 13.10 18.91 16.58
C LEU A 169 13.54 17.96 15.46
N GLN A 170 13.77 16.69 15.78
CA GLN A 170 14.12 15.65 14.81
C GLN A 170 12.86 14.92 14.33
N ALA A 171 12.66 14.79 13.02
CA ALA A 171 11.62 13.95 12.44
C ALA A 171 12.03 12.46 12.49
N LEU A 172 11.08 11.59 12.86
CA LEU A 172 11.30 10.14 12.95
C LEU A 172 10.32 9.39 12.03
N PRO A 173 10.63 8.14 11.62
CA PRO A 173 9.79 7.35 10.71
C PRO A 173 8.30 7.22 11.10
N ASP A 174 7.99 7.32 12.39
CA ASP A 174 6.64 7.26 12.97
C ASP A 174 6.37 8.27 14.08
N GLY A 175 7.14 9.37 14.14
CA GLY A 175 7.01 10.39 15.17
C GLY A 175 7.99 11.54 15.03
N PHE A 176 8.40 12.10 16.17
CA PHE A 176 9.46 13.09 16.28
C PHE A 176 10.15 12.97 17.65
N ALA A 177 11.32 13.59 17.82
CA ALA A 177 11.99 13.73 19.10
C ALA A 177 12.43 15.19 19.35
N THR A 178 12.56 15.55 20.63
CA THR A 178 13.32 16.73 21.08
C THR A 178 14.72 16.29 21.50
N CYS A 179 15.74 16.94 20.97
CA CYS A 179 17.13 16.79 21.43
C CYS A 179 17.65 18.12 22.01
N TRP A 180 18.56 17.98 22.98
CA TRP A 180 19.10 19.04 23.83
C TRP A 180 20.60 18.80 23.99
#